data_AF-A0A8J6Z101-F1
#
_entry.id   AF-A0A8J6Z101-F1
#
_cell.length_a   1.000
_cell.length_b   1.000
_cell.length_c   1.000
_cell.angle_alpha   90.00
_cell.angle_beta   90.00
_cell.angle_gamma   90.00
#
_symmetry.space_group_name_H-M   'P 1'
#
loop_
_entity.id
_entity.type
_entity.pdbx_description
1 polymer ?
#
loop_
_entity_poly.entity_id
_entity_poly.type
_entity_poly.pdbx_seq_one_letter_code
_entity_poly.pdbx_strand_id
1 'polypeptide(L)'
;MSALRPLLSVALVAAVLALPGIEQVAARLRAAEALWLGLCLLLLTLVTLLSALRWRLTAAALGLDLRPGRAIREYYLAQIVNLTLPGGVLGDAARAMRTRGTGPLGPAAQAVVLERAAGQAAMAAVL
;
A
#
# COMPACT_ATOMS: atom_id res chain seq x y z
N MET A 1 -2.25 19.07 -19.58
CA MET A 1 -1.70 19.18 -18.21
C MET A 1 -1.22 17.85 -17.61
N SER A 2 -1.49 16.68 -18.23
CA SER A 2 -1.10 15.37 -17.68
C SER A 2 0.39 14.99 -17.84
N ALA A 3 1.13 15.57 -18.79
CA ALA A 3 2.55 15.25 -19.01
C ALA A 3 3.50 15.96 -18.03
N LEU A 4 3.07 17.06 -17.40
CA LEU A 4 3.92 17.86 -16.50
C LEU A 4 4.19 17.14 -15.16
N ARG A 5 3.21 16.36 -14.67
CA ARG A 5 3.34 15.57 -13.43
C ARG A 5 4.43 14.49 -13.50
N PRO A 6 4.46 13.59 -14.50
CA PRO A 6 5.53 12.59 -14.60
C PRO A 6 6.88 13.24 -14.87
N LEU A 7 6.94 14.32 -15.65
CA LEU A 7 8.17 15.10 -15.85
C LEU A 7 8.71 15.68 -14.54
N LEU A 8 7.83 16.23 -13.70
CA LEU A 8 8.21 16.74 -12.38
C LEU A 8 8.68 15.61 -11.45
N SER A 9 7.99 14.46 -11.43
CA SER A 9 8.41 13.28 -10.65
C SER A 9 9.78 12.78 -11.09
N VAL A 10 10.02 12.67 -12.40
CA VAL A 10 11.31 12.24 -12.95
C VAL A 10 12.40 13.27 -12.64
N ALA A 11 12.12 14.56 -12.79
CA ALA A 11 13.05 15.63 -12.46
C ALA A 11 13.42 15.64 -10.97
N LEU A 12 12.44 15.42 -10.08
CA LEU A 12 12.67 15.27 -8.64
C LEU A 12 13.56 14.07 -8.31
N VAL A 13 13.26 12.89 -8.88
CA VAL A 13 14.09 11.69 -8.69
C VAL A 13 15.50 11.93 -9.22
N ALA A 14 15.65 12.51 -10.42
CA ALA A 14 16.95 12.84 -10.99
C ALA A 14 17.73 13.85 -10.14
N ALA A 15 17.06 14.88 -9.61
CA ALA A 15 17.65 15.85 -8.71
C ALA A 15 18.15 15.20 -7.41
N VAL A 16 17.35 14.29 -6.83
CA VAL A 16 17.76 13.52 -5.64
C VAL A 16 18.95 12.61 -5.93
N LEU A 17 18.98 11.95 -7.09
CA LEU A 17 20.09 11.09 -7.50
C LEU A 17 21.37 11.87 -7.83
N ALA A 18 21.24 13.13 -8.23
CA ALA A 18 22.36 14.04 -8.45
C ALA A 18 22.91 14.64 -7.14
N LEU A 19 22.25 14.44 -6.00
CA LEU A 19 22.77 14.90 -4.72
C LEU A 19 24.07 14.15 -4.37
N PRO A 20 25.10 14.87 -3.90
CA PRO A 20 26.31 14.23 -3.41
C PRO A 20 25.99 13.31 -2.22
N GLY A 21 26.57 12.11 -2.21
CA GLY A 21 26.34 11.10 -1.16
C GLY A 21 25.68 9.80 -1.64
N ILE A 22 25.24 9.71 -2.90
CA ILE A 22 24.70 8.47 -3.49
C ILE A 22 25.66 7.27 -3.32
N GLU A 23 26.96 7.50 -3.51
CA GLU A 23 27.99 6.47 -3.34
C GLU A 23 28.04 5.95 -1.89
N GLN A 24 27.84 6.82 -0.91
CA GLN A 24 27.82 6.46 0.51
C GLN A 24 26.55 5.67 0.85
N VAL A 25 25.41 6.03 0.26
CA VAL A 25 24.17 5.26 0.36
C VAL A 25 24.36 3.86 -0.24
N ALA A 26 24.94 3.77 -1.44
CA ALA A 26 25.22 2.50 -2.10
C ALA A 26 26.18 1.62 -1.28
N ALA A 27 27.23 2.19 -0.71
CA ALA A 27 28.16 1.48 0.17
C ALA A 27 27.45 0.93 1.42
N ARG A 28 26.57 1.73 2.06
CA ARG A 28 25.77 1.29 3.21
C ARG A 28 24.78 0.18 2.86
N LEU A 29 24.14 0.25 1.69
CA LEU A 29 23.24 -0.81 1.22
C LEU A 29 23.99 -2.12 0.97
N ARG A 30 25.22 -2.06 0.43
CA ARG A 30 26.07 -3.25 0.26
C ARG A 30 26.54 -3.84 1.58
N ALA A 31 26.74 -2.99 2.58
CA ALA A 31 27.12 -3.42 3.94
C ALA A 31 25.91 -3.84 4.80
N ALA A 32 24.69 -3.76 4.28
CA ALA A 32 23.50 -4.14 5.02
C ALA A 32 23.48 -5.65 5.29
N GLU A 33 23.27 -6.02 6.55
CA GLU A 33 23.25 -7.43 6.93
C GLU A 33 21.98 -8.13 6.39
N ALA A 34 22.17 -9.28 5.75
CA ALA A 34 21.09 -10.06 5.15
C ALA A 34 20.01 -10.47 6.16
N LEU A 35 20.39 -10.70 7.42
CA LEU A 35 19.45 -11.05 8.48
C LEU A 35 18.43 -9.94 8.72
N TRP A 36 18.87 -8.70 8.88
CA TRP A 36 17.98 -7.54 9.08
C TRP A 36 17.09 -7.29 7.87
N LEU A 37 17.63 -7.47 6.66
CA LEU A 37 16.82 -7.39 5.43
C LEU A 37 15.74 -8.49 5.39
N GLY A 38 16.09 -9.73 5.75
CA GLY A 38 15.14 -10.83 5.83
C GLY A 38 14.05 -10.59 6.89
N LEU A 39 14.42 -10.09 8.07
CA LEU A 39 13.47 -9.72 9.12
C LEU A 39 12.54 -8.59 8.66
N CYS A 40 13.07 -7.57 7.98
CA CYS A 40 12.26 -6.49 7.41
C CYS A 40 11.22 -7.04 6.43
N LEU A 41 11.63 -7.89 5.47
CA LEU A 41 10.72 -8.51 4.51
C LEU A 41 9.65 -9.38 5.18
N LEU A 42 10.04 -10.13 6.21
CA LEU A 42 9.12 -10.96 6.99
C LEU A 42 8.08 -10.09 7.72
N LEU A 43 8.52 -9.05 8.41
CA LEU A 43 7.64 -8.14 9.15
C LEU A 43 6.69 -7.38 8.22
N LEU A 44 7.19 -6.87 7.09
CA LEU A 44 6.36 -6.20 6.07
C LEU A 44 5.31 -7.15 5.49
N THR A 45 5.68 -8.41 5.26
CA THR A 45 4.75 -9.45 4.82
C THR A 45 3.69 -9.72 5.89
N LEU A 46 4.10 -9.88 7.15
CA LEU A 46 3.17 -10.13 8.25
C LEU A 46 2.18 -8.97 8.44
N VAL A 47 2.67 -7.73 8.45
CA VAL A 47 1.83 -6.52 8.50
C VAL A 47 0.84 -6.49 7.33
N THR A 48 1.28 -6.84 6.12
CA THR A 48 0.39 -6.92 4.95
C THR A 48 -0.70 -7.97 5.12
N LEU A 49 -0.36 -9.16 5.61
CA LEU A 49 -1.33 -10.24 5.85
C LEU A 49 -2.35 -9.87 6.91
N LEU A 50 -1.91 -9.28 8.03
CA LEU A 50 -2.80 -8.79 9.08
C LEU A 50 -3.73 -7.67 8.58
N SER A 51 -3.21 -6.78 7.74
CA SER A 51 -3.99 -5.70 7.14
C SER A 51 -5.03 -6.22 6.15
N ALA A 52 -4.70 -7.26 5.38
CA ALA A 52 -5.64 -7.96 4.50
C ALA A 52 -6.73 -8.71 5.30
N LEU A 53 -6.37 -9.35 6.42
CA LEU A 53 -7.32 -10.00 7.32
C LEU A 53 -8.28 -8.97 7.92
N ARG A 54 -7.76 -7.84 8.40
CA ARG A 54 -8.55 -6.75 8.95
C ARG A 54 -9.58 -6.25 7.93
N TRP A 55 -9.16 -6.01 6.69
CA TRP A 55 -10.08 -5.62 5.63
C TRP A 55 -11.14 -6.69 5.35
N ARG A 56 -10.77 -7.97 5.32
CA ARG A 56 -11.74 -9.06 5.14
C ARG A 56 -12.79 -9.07 6.26
N LEU A 57 -12.40 -8.86 7.51
CA LEU A 57 -13.33 -8.76 8.64
C LEU A 57 -14.27 -7.55 8.50
N THR A 58 -13.74 -6.37 8.14
CA THR A 58 -14.55 -5.17 7.88
C THR A 58 -15.52 -5.39 6.72
N ALA A 59 -15.10 -6.05 5.66
CA ALA A 59 -15.95 -6.36 4.51
C ALA A 59 -17.05 -7.38 4.86
N ALA A 60 -16.71 -8.42 5.63
CA ALA A 60 -17.67 -9.42 6.10
C ALA A 60 -18.76 -8.77 6.98
N ALA A 61 -18.38 -7.83 7.86
CA ALA A 61 -19.33 -7.06 8.67
C ALA A 61 -20.27 -6.17 7.83
N LEU A 62 -19.89 -5.86 6.58
CA LEU A 62 -20.70 -5.12 5.62
C LEU A 62 -21.43 -6.03 4.61
N GLY A 63 -21.47 -7.34 4.86
CA GLY A 63 -22.17 -8.32 4.02
C GLY A 63 -21.41 -8.74 2.76
N LEU A 64 -20.11 -8.44 2.65
CA LEU A 64 -19.28 -8.83 1.52
C LEU A 64 -18.47 -10.10 1.86
N ASP A 65 -18.67 -11.17 1.09
CA ASP A 65 -17.84 -12.38 1.21
C ASP A 65 -16.52 -12.22 0.43
N LEU A 66 -15.43 -12.07 1.17
CA LEU A 66 -14.08 -12.00 0.64
C LEU A 66 -13.30 -13.25 1.01
N ARG A 67 -12.96 -14.04 -0.01
CA ARG A 67 -12.03 -15.18 0.13
C ARG A 67 -10.66 -14.70 0.63
N PRO A 68 -10.02 -15.39 1.58
CA PRO A 68 -8.73 -14.98 2.15
C PRO A 68 -7.63 -14.70 1.11
N GLY A 69 -7.44 -15.61 0.14
CA GLY A 69 -6.43 -15.44 -0.90
C GLY A 69 -6.71 -14.25 -1.82
N ARG A 70 -7.99 -13.92 -2.05
CA ARG A 70 -8.39 -12.73 -2.80
C ARG A 70 -8.05 -11.46 -2.02
N ALA A 71 -8.35 -11.44 -0.73
CA ALA A 71 -8.04 -10.29 0.13
C ALA A 71 -6.55 -9.97 0.13
N ILE A 72 -5.69 -10.98 0.30
CA ILE A 72 -4.22 -10.84 0.28
C ILE A 72 -3.74 -10.31 -1.07
N ARG A 73 -4.16 -10.94 -2.18
CA ARG A 73 -3.76 -10.53 -3.54
C ARG A 73 -4.13 -9.08 -3.84
N GLU A 74 -5.37 -8.70 -3.52
CA GLU A 74 -5.85 -7.33 -3.72
C GLU A 74 -5.08 -6.33 -2.86
N TYR A 75 -4.62 -6.73 -1.67
CA TYR A 75 -3.79 -5.89 -0.81
C TYR A 75 -2.41 -5.63 -1.40
N TYR A 76 -1.72 -6.68 -1.86
CA TYR A 76 -0.43 -6.52 -2.54
C TYR A 76 -0.57 -5.68 -3.81
N LEU A 77 -1.61 -5.92 -4.61
CA LEU A 77 -1.87 -5.14 -5.81
C LEU A 77 -2.15 -3.67 -5.46
N ALA A 78 -2.98 -3.40 -4.45
CA ALA A 78 -3.24 -2.04 -4.00
C ALA A 78 -1.97 -1.34 -3.53
N GLN A 79 -1.10 -2.03 -2.77
CA GLN A 79 0.19 -1.48 -2.33
C GLN A 79 1.11 -1.14 -3.51
N ILE A 80 1.30 -2.05 -4.46
CA ILE A 80 2.13 -1.79 -5.65
C ILE A 80 1.61 -0.57 -6.41
N VAL A 81 0.29 -0.50 -6.63
CA VAL A 81 -0.34 0.62 -7.34
C VAL A 81 -0.18 1.93 -6.57
N ASN A 82 -0.39 1.92 -5.25
CA ASN A 82 -0.27 3.11 -4.41
C ASN A 82 1.18 3.61 -4.25
N LEU A 83 2.16 2.70 -4.31
CA LEU A 83 3.59 3.05 -4.28
C LEU A 83 4.09 3.58 -5.62
N THR A 84 3.52 3.09 -6.73
CA THR A 84 3.99 3.44 -8.08
C THR A 84 3.26 4.66 -8.64
N LEU A 85 1.97 4.82 -8.35
CA LEU A 85 1.15 5.90 -8.92
C LEU A 85 1.04 7.10 -7.96
N PRO A 86 1.04 8.33 -8.50
CA PRO A 86 0.83 9.52 -7.70
C PRO A 86 -0.59 9.51 -7.09
N GLY A 87 -0.67 9.78 -5.78
CA GLY A 87 -1.92 9.93 -5.04
C GLY A 87 -2.19 8.86 -3.98
N GLY A 88 -1.47 7.73 -3.99
CA GLY A 88 -1.45 6.77 -2.87
C GLY A 88 -2.77 6.05 -2.52
N VAL A 89 -3.85 6.29 -3.28
CA VAL A 89 -5.20 5.73 -3.02
C VAL A 89 -5.82 4.99 -4.22
N LEU A 90 -5.19 5.05 -5.40
CA LEU A 90 -5.74 4.46 -6.62
C LEU A 90 -5.85 2.94 -6.54
N GLY A 91 -4.90 2.27 -5.90
CA GLY A 91 -4.94 0.85 -5.62
C GLY A 91 -6.11 0.46 -4.71
N ASP A 92 -6.43 1.32 -3.75
CA ASP A 92 -7.55 1.15 -2.82
C ASP A 92 -8.91 1.37 -3.51
N ALA A 93 -9.00 2.33 -4.42
CA ALA A 93 -10.18 2.48 -5.28
C ALA A 93 -10.36 1.26 -6.19
N ALA A 94 -9.28 0.77 -6.80
CA ALA A 94 -9.30 -0.38 -7.69
C ALA A 94 -9.72 -1.67 -6.96
N ARG A 95 -9.26 -1.89 -5.72
CA ARG A 95 -9.69 -3.05 -4.94
C ARG A 95 -11.15 -2.97 -4.51
N ALA A 96 -11.68 -1.78 -4.18
CA ALA A 96 -13.11 -1.59 -3.92
C ALA A 96 -13.95 -1.92 -5.18
N MET A 97 -13.53 -1.40 -6.34
CA MET A 97 -14.15 -1.66 -7.65
C MET A 97 -14.14 -3.14 -8.04
N ARG A 98 -13.07 -3.87 -7.74
CA ARG A 98 -13.02 -5.32 -8.00
C ARG A 98 -13.84 -6.09 -6.98
N THR A 99 -13.84 -5.68 -5.72
CA THR A 99 -14.54 -6.37 -4.63
C THR A 99 -16.06 -6.30 -4.77
N ARG A 100 -16.61 -5.18 -5.24
CA ARG A 100 -18.06 -5.07 -5.49
C ARG A 100 -18.59 -6.09 -6.49
N GLY A 101 -17.76 -6.59 -7.42
CA GLY A 101 -18.23 -7.41 -8.53
C GLY A 101 -19.31 -6.68 -9.33
N THR A 102 -20.51 -7.26 -9.39
CA THR A 102 -21.72 -6.68 -9.99
C THR A 102 -22.60 -5.91 -8.99
N GLY A 103 -22.25 -5.92 -7.70
CA GLY A 103 -22.99 -5.24 -6.63
C GLY A 103 -22.71 -3.74 -6.52
N PRO A 104 -23.41 -3.03 -5.62
CA PRO A 104 -23.23 -1.60 -5.41
C PRO A 104 -21.82 -1.27 -4.88
N LEU A 105 -21.26 -0.14 -5.33
CA LEU A 105 -19.93 0.29 -4.91
C LEU A 105 -19.89 0.74 -3.44
N GLY A 106 -21.01 1.17 -2.87
CA GLY A 106 -21.12 1.73 -1.52
C GLY A 106 -20.49 0.84 -0.45
N PRO A 107 -20.99 -0.39 -0.22
CA PRO A 107 -20.43 -1.30 0.78
C PRO A 107 -18.95 -1.63 0.57
N ALA A 108 -18.53 -1.79 -0.69
CA ALA A 108 -17.13 -2.09 -1.01
C ALA A 108 -16.19 -0.90 -0.75
N ALA A 109 -16.64 0.33 -1.04
CA ALA A 109 -15.90 1.54 -0.74
C ALA A 109 -15.85 1.81 0.77
N GLN A 110 -16.99 1.65 1.47
CA GLN A 110 -17.08 1.77 2.93
C GLN A 110 -16.12 0.80 3.63
N ALA A 111 -16.02 -0.44 3.16
CA ALA A 111 -15.08 -1.42 3.70
C ALA A 111 -13.61 -0.95 3.64
N VAL A 112 -13.23 -0.29 2.54
CA VAL A 112 -11.88 0.26 2.36
C VAL A 112 -11.66 1.50 3.23
N VAL A 113 -12.61 2.44 3.23
CA VAL A 113 -12.51 3.69 4.00
C VAL A 113 -12.46 3.41 5.50
N LEU A 114 -13.33 2.54 6.01
CA LEU A 114 -13.34 2.17 7.44
C LEU A 114 -12.05 1.48 7.87
N GLU A 115 -11.50 0.60 7.02
CA GLU A 115 -10.22 -0.05 7.29
C GLU A 115 -9.06 0.96 7.33
N ARG A 116 -9.00 1.90 6.37
CA ARG A 116 -8.01 2.98 6.37
C ARG A 116 -8.16 3.86 7.61
N ALA A 117 -9.37 4.32 7.92
CA ALA A 117 -9.67 5.16 9.07
C ALA A 117 -9.27 4.49 10.39
N ALA A 118 -9.60 3.21 10.57
CA ALA A 118 -9.19 2.45 11.75
C ALA A 118 -7.66 2.32 11.86
N GLY A 119 -6.96 2.24 10.73
CA GLY A 119 -5.49 2.17 10.72
C GLY A 119 -4.87 3.51 11.13
N GLN A 120 -5.38 4.61 10.59
CA GLN A 120 -4.94 5.96 10.93
C GLN A 120 -5.25 6.32 12.39
N ALA A 121 -6.45 5.95 12.88
CA ALA A 121 -6.83 6.15 14.28
C ALA A 121 -5.92 5.37 15.25
N ALA A 122 -5.59 4.11 14.91
CA ALA A 122 -4.66 3.33 15.72
C ALA A 122 -3.26 3.94 15.74
N MET A 123 -2.74 4.40 14.60
CA MET A 123 -1.45 5.10 14.55
C MET A 123 -1.48 6.40 15.36
N ALA A 124 -2.53 7.20 15.23
CA ALA A 124 -2.70 8.44 15.98
C ALA A 124 -2.88 8.24 17.49
N ALA A 125 -3.34 7.07 17.93
CA ALA A 125 -3.46 6.74 19.35
C ALA A 125 -2.14 6.25 19.98
N VAL A 126 -1.21 5.76 19.16
CA VAL A 126 0.09 5.23 19.59
C VAL A 126 1.19 6.30 19.50
N LEU A 127 1.09 7.24 18.56
CA LEU A 127 1.95 8.43 18.44
C LEU A 127 1.56 9.53 19.43
#